data_AF-A0A3E0KKD7-F1
#
_entry.id   AF-A0A3E0KKD7-F1
#
_cell.length_a   1.000
_cell.length_b   1.000
_cell.length_c   1.000
_cell.angle_alpha   90.00
_cell.angle_beta   90.00
_cell.angle_gamma   90.00
#
_symmetry.space_group_name_H-M   'P 1'
#
loop_
_entity.id
_entity.type
_entity.pdbx_description
1 polymer ?
#
loop_
_entity_poly.entity_id
_entity_poly.type
_entity_poly.pdbx_seq_one_letter_code
_entity_poly.pdbx_strand_id
1 'polypeptide(L)'
;MLLMSGAETRTRRGSEEEIVFMPPAAPKSPWVTIFLAFVVVASLLPLGLYVYYGTVQRSLELAVEREGLSVRFGVGRIDIPWEDMAGVAYVEQPARMGRVAGAGLPGLQMGWYRLEGYGRVYRLTTAARPVVYVDTRPDAGSARPGTRYVFSPQDAERFAALLQAMRAGAGAEGAPGATFGRGGGGGRGAVPIAAVVRSAPGPSVMVDPLMIISLLVTAPLVFIILYFARKGARGLRYAVGPQGVVVYHLGRKVYRWDAVRDVRRVDEPLPRVWRLMGAALPGYYAGDFTAGPLGSLKVYATRLKPPLVLMETRLGKVLISPEDVDGFMAAVAEHRPSGP
;
A
#
# COMPACT_ATOMS: atom_id res chain seq x y z
N MET A 1 42.69 34.29 57.08
CA MET A 1 43.21 33.43 58.15
C MET A 1 42.02 32.71 58.76
N LEU A 2 41.84 31.41 58.48
CA LEU A 2 41.05 30.39 59.23
C LEU A 2 39.52 30.67 59.34
N LEU A 3 38.54 29.77 59.18
CA LEU A 3 38.42 28.31 59.05
C LEU A 3 36.98 28.01 58.56
N MET A 4 36.85 26.96 57.75
CA MET A 4 35.78 25.94 57.76
C MET A 4 34.29 26.32 57.75
N SER A 5 33.59 25.89 56.70
CA SER A 5 32.83 24.63 56.76
C SER A 5 32.29 24.30 55.38
N GLY A 6 33.07 23.53 54.62
CA GLY A 6 32.58 22.88 53.42
C GLY A 6 31.69 21.72 53.85
N ALA A 7 30.38 21.88 53.67
CA ALA A 7 29.45 20.75 53.71
C ALA A 7 29.74 19.87 52.49
N GLU A 8 30.62 18.89 52.67
CA GLU A 8 30.71 17.70 51.84
C GLU A 8 29.34 17.03 51.80
N THR A 9 28.53 17.38 50.81
CA THR A 9 27.47 16.49 50.36
C THR A 9 28.13 15.47 49.46
N ARG A 10 28.84 14.54 50.09
CA ARG A 10 29.38 13.34 49.47
C ARG A 10 28.16 12.48 49.14
N THR A 11 27.54 12.74 47.99
CA THR A 11 26.49 11.90 47.43
C THR A 11 27.13 10.56 47.08
N ARG A 12 27.14 9.69 48.09
CA ARG A 12 27.44 8.28 48.03
C ARG A 12 26.47 7.64 47.05
N ARG A 13 26.85 7.58 45.77
CA ARG A 13 26.20 6.74 44.76
C ARG A 13 27.29 6.00 44.00
N GLY A 14 27.93 5.06 44.70
CA GLY A 14 28.55 3.92 44.05
C GLY A 14 27.44 3.11 43.40
N SER A 15 27.05 3.48 42.18
CA SER A 15 26.44 2.55 41.27
C SER A 15 27.58 1.68 40.75
N GLU A 16 27.59 0.42 41.17
CA GLU A 16 28.33 -0.65 40.51
C GLU A 16 28.21 -0.49 38.98
N GLU A 17 29.35 -0.37 38.30
CA GLU A 17 29.43 0.15 36.94
C GLU A 17 28.94 -0.89 35.92
N GLU A 18 27.77 -0.66 35.30
CA GLU A 18 27.33 -1.47 34.16
C GLU A 18 28.24 -1.18 32.94
N ILE A 19 28.97 -2.18 32.45
CA ILE A 19 29.79 -2.06 31.23
C ILE A 19 28.89 -2.23 30.00
N VAL A 20 28.82 -1.21 29.15
CA VAL A 20 27.91 -1.16 28.00
C VAL A 20 28.61 -1.53 26.70
N PHE A 21 28.02 -2.46 25.95
CA PHE A 21 28.48 -2.94 24.66
C PHE A 21 27.48 -2.58 23.56
N MET A 22 27.95 -1.98 22.48
CA MET A 22 27.14 -1.71 21.29
C MET A 22 27.07 -2.96 20.40
N PRO A 23 26.00 -3.15 19.62
CA PRO A 23 26.03 -4.11 18.53
C PRO A 23 26.85 -3.55 17.36
N PRO A 24 27.38 -4.42 16.49
CA PRO A 24 28.07 -3.96 15.29
C PRO A 24 27.12 -3.18 14.41
N ALA A 25 27.66 -2.19 13.68
CA ALA A 25 26.88 -1.39 12.75
C ALA A 25 26.08 -2.28 11.79
N ALA A 26 24.79 -1.99 11.66
CA ALA A 26 23.93 -2.71 10.73
C ALA A 26 24.52 -2.64 9.32
N PRO A 27 24.58 -3.76 8.58
CA PRO A 27 25.17 -3.77 7.24
C PRO A 27 24.40 -2.81 6.34
N LYS A 28 25.10 -1.82 5.78
CA LYS A 28 24.58 -0.94 4.73
C LYS A 28 24.50 -1.72 3.43
N SER A 29 23.45 -2.52 3.25
CA SER A 29 23.22 -3.24 2.00
C SER A 29 22.17 -2.51 1.15
N PRO A 30 22.41 -2.28 -0.15
CA PRO A 30 21.43 -1.66 -1.05
C PRO A 30 20.12 -2.46 -1.09
N TRP A 31 20.18 -3.77 -0.86
CA TRP A 31 19.00 -4.63 -0.76
C TRP A 31 18.08 -4.26 0.41
N VAL A 32 18.60 -3.69 1.50
CA VAL A 32 17.77 -3.20 2.61
C VAL A 32 16.93 -2.02 2.17
N THR A 33 17.54 -1.07 1.47
CA THR A 33 16.86 0.09 0.92
C THR A 33 15.80 -0.32 -0.10
N ILE A 34 16.15 -1.24 -1.01
CA ILE A 34 15.23 -1.78 -2.02
C ILE A 34 14.04 -2.47 -1.34
N PHE A 35 14.31 -3.33 -0.35
CA PHE A 35 13.26 -4.02 0.40
C PHE A 35 12.33 -3.03 1.12
N LEU A 36 12.89 -2.04 1.81
CA LEU A 36 12.09 -1.06 2.54
C LEU A 36 11.27 -0.19 1.58
N ALA A 37 11.86 0.25 0.47
CA ALA A 37 11.15 0.98 -0.58
C ALA A 37 10.01 0.16 -1.17
N PHE A 38 10.25 -1.13 -1.45
CA PHE A 38 9.22 -2.05 -1.91
C PHE A 38 8.06 -2.17 -0.91
N VAL A 39 8.35 -2.37 0.38
CA VAL A 39 7.32 -2.45 1.44
C VAL A 39 6.49 -1.17 1.51
N VAL A 40 7.15 -0.01 1.46
CA VAL A 40 6.47 1.30 1.46
C VAL A 40 5.57 1.44 0.24
N VAL A 41 6.08 1.17 -0.95
CA VAL A 41 5.30 1.24 -2.21
C VAL A 41 4.11 0.28 -2.18
N ALA A 42 4.33 -0.98 -1.82
CA ALA A 42 3.29 -1.99 -1.76
C ALA A 42 2.18 -1.63 -0.76
N SER A 43 2.54 -1.00 0.35
CA SER A 43 1.60 -0.60 1.40
C SER A 43 0.89 0.73 1.10
N LEU A 44 1.46 1.59 0.25
CA LEU A 44 0.82 2.81 -0.26
C LEU A 44 -0.06 2.54 -1.49
N LEU A 45 0.07 1.39 -2.12
CA LEU A 45 -0.72 1.01 -3.31
C LEU A 45 -2.24 1.09 -3.06
N PRO A 46 -2.81 0.60 -1.94
CA PRO A 46 -4.23 0.78 -1.64
C PRO A 46 -4.65 2.25 -1.54
N LEU A 47 -3.80 3.12 -0.97
CA LEU A 47 -4.05 4.55 -0.92
C LEU A 47 -4.02 5.18 -2.31
N GLY A 48 -3.05 4.79 -3.15
CA GLY A 48 -2.99 5.20 -4.54
C GLY A 48 -4.25 4.79 -5.31
N LEU A 49 -4.70 3.53 -5.16
CA LEU A 49 -5.94 3.04 -5.77
C LEU A 49 -7.17 3.78 -5.23
N TYR A 50 -7.23 4.06 -3.93
CA TYR A 50 -8.31 4.81 -3.31
C TYR A 50 -8.44 6.20 -3.94
N VAL A 51 -7.34 6.96 -3.98
CA VAL A 51 -7.30 8.29 -4.59
C VAL A 51 -7.64 8.21 -6.09
N TYR A 52 -7.10 7.22 -6.80
CA TYR A 52 -7.35 7.04 -8.22
C TYR A 52 -8.84 6.79 -8.50
N TYR A 53 -9.46 5.80 -7.86
CA TYR A 53 -10.88 5.50 -8.11
C TYR A 53 -11.81 6.62 -7.64
N GLY A 54 -11.47 7.31 -6.55
CA GLY A 54 -12.20 8.51 -6.13
C GLY A 54 -12.15 9.61 -7.19
N THR A 55 -10.98 9.82 -7.78
CA THR A 55 -10.78 10.79 -8.85
C THR A 55 -11.58 10.39 -10.09
N VAL A 56 -11.51 9.13 -10.51
CA VAL A 56 -12.29 8.58 -11.64
C VAL A 56 -13.79 8.81 -11.42
N GLN A 57 -14.32 8.48 -10.24
CA GLN A 57 -15.75 8.66 -9.94
C GLN A 57 -16.18 10.14 -10.03
N ARG A 58 -15.36 11.06 -9.49
CA ARG A 58 -15.68 12.51 -9.47
C ARG A 58 -15.54 13.20 -10.81
N SER A 59 -14.65 12.72 -11.66
CA SER A 59 -14.35 13.30 -12.98
C SER A 59 -15.06 12.60 -14.12
N LEU A 60 -15.97 11.65 -13.84
CA LEU A 60 -16.71 10.94 -14.87
C LEU A 60 -17.75 11.86 -15.53
N GLU A 61 -17.40 12.35 -16.70
CA GLU A 61 -18.20 13.29 -17.47
C GLU A 61 -18.46 12.75 -18.88
N LEU A 62 -19.70 12.88 -19.33
CA LEU A 62 -20.18 12.47 -20.64
C LEU A 62 -20.50 13.74 -21.44
N ALA A 63 -19.63 14.13 -22.36
CA ALA A 63 -19.81 15.29 -23.21
C ALA A 63 -20.34 14.86 -24.58
N VAL A 64 -21.52 15.36 -24.94
CA VAL A 64 -22.05 15.24 -26.30
C VAL A 64 -21.57 16.43 -27.11
N GLU A 65 -20.66 16.16 -28.05
CA GLU A 65 -19.99 17.15 -28.89
C GLU A 65 -20.48 17.03 -30.34
N ARG A 66 -20.02 17.94 -31.20
CA ARG A 66 -20.38 17.88 -32.63
C ARG A 66 -19.80 16.67 -33.36
N GLU A 67 -18.64 16.19 -32.92
CA GLU A 67 -17.92 15.08 -33.55
C GLU A 67 -18.36 13.72 -33.00
N GLY A 68 -18.92 13.67 -31.79
CA GLY A 68 -19.30 12.41 -31.16
C GLY A 68 -19.62 12.53 -29.67
N LEU A 69 -19.56 11.39 -29.00
CA LEU A 69 -19.57 11.30 -27.54
C LEU A 69 -18.15 11.24 -27.01
N SER A 70 -17.78 12.22 -26.19
CA SER A 70 -16.53 12.18 -25.41
C SER A 70 -16.81 11.82 -23.96
N VAL A 71 -16.07 10.86 -23.42
CA VAL A 71 -16.20 10.39 -22.03
C VAL A 71 -14.88 10.58 -21.33
N ARG A 72 -14.84 11.50 -20.36
CA ARG A 72 -13.66 11.77 -19.53
C ARG A 72 -13.80 11.06 -18.19
N PHE A 73 -12.74 10.42 -17.73
CA PHE A 73 -12.72 9.69 -16.46
C PHE A 73 -11.30 9.57 -15.91
N GLY A 74 -11.03 10.21 -14.77
CA GLY A 74 -9.70 10.27 -14.18
C GLY A 74 -8.71 10.90 -15.15
N VAL A 75 -7.68 10.12 -15.52
CA VAL A 75 -6.68 10.50 -16.54
C VAL A 75 -7.02 9.97 -17.95
N GLY A 76 -8.12 9.22 -18.08
CA GLY A 76 -8.55 8.61 -19.33
C GLY A 76 -9.61 9.43 -20.07
N ARG A 77 -9.65 9.23 -21.39
CA ARG A 77 -10.67 9.76 -22.29
C ARG A 77 -11.05 8.67 -23.29
N ILE A 78 -12.34 8.52 -23.57
CA ILE A 78 -12.87 7.68 -24.64
C ILE A 78 -13.67 8.60 -25.55
N ASP A 79 -13.30 8.66 -26.82
CA ASP A 79 -14.06 9.36 -27.85
C ASP A 79 -14.74 8.33 -28.75
N ILE A 80 -16.03 8.52 -28.97
CA ILE A 80 -16.86 7.68 -29.84
C ILE A 80 -17.47 8.61 -30.89
N PRO A 81 -16.84 8.73 -32.07
CA PRO A 81 -17.38 9.55 -33.15
C PRO A 81 -18.75 9.06 -33.64
N TRP A 82 -19.54 9.95 -34.25
CA TRP A 82 -20.87 9.60 -34.74
C TRP A 82 -20.84 8.50 -35.81
N GLU A 83 -19.83 8.52 -36.68
CA GLU A 83 -19.61 7.55 -37.74
C GLU A 83 -19.32 6.14 -37.20
N ASP A 84 -18.68 6.06 -36.03
CA ASP A 84 -18.34 4.81 -35.34
C ASP A 84 -19.53 4.23 -34.55
N MET A 85 -20.60 5.01 -34.33
CA MET A 85 -21.78 4.55 -33.56
C MET A 85 -22.75 3.71 -34.41
N ALA A 86 -22.91 2.45 -34.03
CA ALA A 86 -23.88 1.52 -34.60
C ALA A 86 -25.29 1.68 -33.99
N GLY A 87 -25.39 2.05 -32.71
CA GLY A 87 -26.68 2.15 -32.04
C GLY A 87 -26.60 2.76 -30.64
N VAL A 88 -27.74 3.27 -30.17
CA VAL A 88 -27.90 3.82 -28.82
C VAL A 88 -29.20 3.29 -28.24
N ALA A 89 -29.15 2.72 -27.04
CA ALA A 89 -30.33 2.19 -26.35
C ALA A 89 -30.38 2.64 -24.89
N TYR A 90 -31.53 3.20 -24.49
CA TYR A 90 -31.87 3.39 -23.08
C TYR A 90 -32.35 2.07 -22.50
N VAL A 91 -31.84 1.70 -21.32
CA VAL A 91 -32.22 0.47 -20.64
C VAL A 91 -32.46 0.77 -19.15
N GLU A 92 -33.73 0.72 -18.77
CA GLU A 92 -34.14 0.96 -17.37
C GLU A 92 -33.60 -0.12 -16.43
N GLN A 93 -33.70 -1.39 -16.84
CA GLN A 93 -33.28 -2.55 -16.06
C GLN A 93 -32.30 -3.40 -16.86
N PRO A 94 -30.98 -3.15 -16.75
CA PRO A 94 -29.99 -3.94 -17.48
C PRO A 94 -29.92 -5.37 -16.95
N ALA A 95 -29.66 -6.32 -17.86
CA ALA A 95 -29.35 -7.69 -17.48
C ALA A 95 -28.08 -7.76 -16.61
N ARG A 96 -27.86 -8.89 -15.94
CA ARG A 96 -26.72 -9.05 -15.02
C ARG A 96 -25.40 -8.91 -15.78
N MET A 97 -24.46 -8.21 -15.16
CA MET A 97 -23.12 -7.98 -15.69
C MET A 97 -22.07 -8.49 -14.71
N GLY A 98 -21.30 -9.51 -15.11
CA GLY A 98 -20.17 -10.02 -14.34
C GLY A 98 -18.87 -9.33 -14.72
N ARG A 99 -18.04 -8.95 -13.74
CA ARG A 99 -16.73 -8.32 -13.99
C ARG A 99 -15.76 -9.33 -14.61
N VAL A 100 -15.12 -8.97 -15.71
CA VAL A 100 -14.04 -9.74 -16.34
C VAL A 100 -12.67 -9.12 -16.04
N ALA A 101 -12.55 -7.80 -16.20
CA ALA A 101 -11.33 -7.07 -15.86
C ALA A 101 -11.65 -5.61 -15.51
N GLY A 102 -10.96 -5.05 -14.51
CA GLY A 102 -11.15 -3.67 -14.07
C GLY A 102 -11.70 -3.57 -12.64
N ALA A 103 -12.38 -2.47 -12.34
CA ALA A 103 -12.88 -2.14 -11.01
C ALA A 103 -14.38 -2.39 -10.91
N GLY A 104 -14.80 -3.07 -9.84
CA GLY A 104 -16.22 -3.29 -9.51
C GLY A 104 -16.51 -2.86 -8.09
N LEU A 105 -16.29 -1.58 -7.81
CA LEU A 105 -16.50 -0.98 -6.50
C LEU A 105 -17.95 -0.48 -6.39
N PRO A 106 -18.53 -0.44 -5.18
CA PRO A 106 -19.76 0.30 -4.93
C PRO A 106 -19.61 1.72 -5.46
N GLY A 107 -20.47 2.09 -6.41
CA GLY A 107 -20.48 3.43 -7.00
C GLY A 107 -19.47 3.69 -8.12
N LEU A 108 -18.67 2.69 -8.51
CA LEU A 108 -17.85 2.74 -9.71
C LEU A 108 -17.63 1.35 -10.29
N GLN A 109 -18.18 1.12 -11.48
CA GLN A 109 -17.95 -0.07 -12.29
C GLN A 109 -17.22 0.39 -13.55
N MET A 110 -15.97 -0.03 -13.71
CA MET A 110 -15.08 0.42 -14.78
C MET A 110 -14.31 -0.76 -15.37
N GLY A 111 -14.36 -0.90 -16.70
CA GLY A 111 -13.56 -1.88 -17.43
C GLY A 111 -14.41 -2.90 -18.18
N TRP A 112 -13.89 -4.11 -18.34
CA TRP A 112 -14.53 -5.18 -19.11
C TRP A 112 -15.47 -6.01 -18.25
N TYR A 113 -16.69 -6.13 -18.72
CA TYR A 113 -17.75 -6.92 -18.12
C TYR A 113 -18.33 -7.89 -19.15
N ARG A 114 -18.96 -8.96 -18.65
CA ARG A 114 -19.78 -9.87 -19.43
C ARG A 114 -21.24 -9.59 -19.11
N LEU A 115 -21.98 -9.07 -20.09
CA LEU A 115 -23.42 -8.86 -20.07
C LEU A 115 -24.12 -10.16 -20.48
N GLU A 116 -25.01 -10.64 -19.64
CA GLU A 116 -25.83 -11.83 -19.91
C GLU A 116 -26.65 -11.64 -21.20
N GLY A 117 -26.62 -12.65 -22.08
CA GLY A 117 -27.31 -12.63 -23.38
C GLY A 117 -26.63 -11.82 -24.50
N TYR A 118 -25.58 -11.05 -24.21
CA TYR A 118 -24.85 -10.25 -25.22
C TYR A 118 -23.37 -10.64 -25.36
N GLY A 119 -22.68 -10.87 -24.24
CA GLY A 119 -21.25 -11.14 -24.23
C GLY A 119 -20.45 -9.98 -23.61
N ARG A 120 -19.30 -9.66 -24.20
CA ARG A 120 -18.35 -8.71 -23.60
C ARG A 120 -18.75 -7.26 -23.87
N VAL A 121 -18.73 -6.42 -22.82
CA VAL A 121 -19.05 -4.99 -22.88
C VAL A 121 -18.01 -4.19 -22.11
N TYR A 122 -17.81 -2.92 -22.48
CA TYR A 122 -17.01 -1.99 -21.70
C TYR A 122 -17.94 -1.13 -20.82
N ARG A 123 -17.84 -1.30 -19.51
CA ARG A 123 -18.70 -0.62 -18.55
C ARG A 123 -17.97 0.53 -17.90
N LEU A 124 -18.63 1.68 -17.83
CA LEU A 124 -18.18 2.87 -17.11
C LEU A 124 -19.39 3.54 -16.47
N THR A 125 -19.76 3.06 -15.29
CA THR A 125 -21.00 3.46 -14.60
C THR A 125 -20.77 3.75 -13.12
N THR A 126 -21.41 4.79 -12.61
CA THR A 126 -21.47 5.12 -11.17
C THR A 126 -22.77 4.65 -10.51
N ALA A 127 -23.83 4.45 -11.30
CA ALA A 127 -25.08 3.83 -10.85
C ALA A 127 -25.31 2.48 -11.56
N ALA A 128 -26.06 1.58 -10.90
CA ALA A 128 -26.37 0.27 -11.47
C ALA A 128 -27.50 0.33 -12.52
N ARG A 129 -28.40 1.31 -12.39
CA ARG A 129 -29.59 1.51 -13.21
C ARG A 129 -30.12 2.94 -13.02
N PRO A 130 -30.82 3.52 -14.00
CA PRO A 130 -30.89 3.08 -15.39
C PRO A 130 -29.53 3.25 -16.11
N VAL A 131 -29.37 2.66 -17.30
CA VAL A 131 -28.13 2.76 -18.10
C VAL A 131 -28.42 3.08 -19.56
N VAL A 132 -27.40 3.56 -20.27
CA VAL A 132 -27.41 3.79 -21.71
C VAL A 132 -26.33 2.93 -22.35
N TYR A 133 -26.73 2.15 -23.36
CA TYR A 133 -25.83 1.39 -24.22
C TYR A 133 -25.49 2.20 -25.45
N VAL A 134 -24.20 2.24 -25.79
CA VAL A 134 -23.68 2.81 -27.04
C VAL A 134 -22.92 1.71 -27.75
N ASP A 135 -23.47 1.22 -28.85
CA ASP A 135 -22.87 0.20 -29.69
C ASP A 135 -21.99 0.86 -30.75
N THR A 136 -20.79 0.32 -30.94
CA THR A 136 -19.89 0.74 -32.01
C THR A 136 -19.91 -0.24 -33.17
N ARG A 137 -19.62 0.26 -34.36
CA ARG A 137 -19.64 -0.54 -35.59
C ARG A 137 -18.48 -1.54 -35.61
N PRO A 138 -18.61 -2.66 -36.36
CA PRO A 138 -17.52 -3.63 -36.52
C PRO A 138 -16.25 -3.07 -37.17
N ASP A 139 -16.38 -1.95 -37.89
CA ASP A 139 -15.34 -1.24 -38.63
C ASP A 139 -14.95 0.11 -37.99
N ALA A 140 -15.31 0.34 -36.73
CA ALA A 140 -15.02 1.61 -36.04
C ALA A 140 -13.51 1.94 -36.03
N GLY A 141 -13.17 3.17 -36.39
CA GLY A 141 -11.78 3.60 -36.56
C GLY A 141 -11.14 4.22 -35.31
N SER A 142 -11.95 4.95 -34.53
CA SER A 142 -11.49 5.68 -33.33
C SER A 142 -11.93 5.00 -32.04
N ALA A 143 -13.18 4.52 -32.00
CA ALA A 143 -13.68 3.70 -30.90
C ALA A 143 -13.29 2.24 -31.08
N ARG A 144 -13.36 1.43 -30.01
CA ARG A 144 -13.05 0.00 -30.12
C ARG A 144 -14.11 -0.71 -30.98
N PRO A 145 -13.75 -1.39 -32.08
CA PRO A 145 -14.72 -2.02 -32.97
C PRO A 145 -15.63 -3.04 -32.28
N GLY A 146 -16.91 -3.06 -32.67
CA GLY A 146 -17.91 -4.02 -32.20
C GLY A 146 -18.12 -4.03 -30.68
N THR A 147 -17.77 -2.94 -30.00
CA THR A 147 -17.85 -2.83 -28.55
C THR A 147 -19.13 -2.12 -28.13
N ARG A 148 -19.88 -2.73 -27.21
CA ARG A 148 -20.94 -2.06 -26.45
C ARG A 148 -20.34 -1.35 -25.24
N TYR A 149 -20.47 -0.03 -25.22
CA TYR A 149 -20.17 0.80 -24.06
C TYR A 149 -21.43 0.96 -23.20
N VAL A 150 -21.26 0.92 -21.88
CA VAL A 150 -22.35 1.05 -20.92
C VAL A 150 -22.08 2.23 -20.00
N PHE A 151 -22.98 3.21 -20.01
CA PHE A 151 -22.89 4.44 -19.22
C PHE A 151 -24.10 4.61 -18.30
N SER A 152 -23.93 5.36 -17.22
CA SER A 152 -25.02 5.71 -16.28
C SER A 152 -25.10 7.23 -16.11
N PRO A 153 -25.54 7.98 -17.13
CA PRO A 153 -25.81 9.43 -17.01
C PRO A 153 -26.89 9.72 -15.95
N GLN A 154 -26.90 10.94 -15.40
CA GLN A 154 -27.87 11.37 -14.39
C GLN A 154 -29.32 11.37 -14.91
N ASP A 155 -29.51 11.69 -16.18
CA ASP A 155 -30.79 11.63 -16.90
C ASP A 155 -30.61 10.74 -18.14
N ALA A 156 -30.78 9.44 -17.95
CA ALA A 156 -30.45 8.43 -18.96
C ALA A 156 -31.38 8.42 -20.16
N GLU A 157 -32.66 8.69 -19.95
CA GLU A 157 -33.63 8.77 -21.05
C GLU A 157 -33.33 9.98 -21.94
N ARG A 158 -33.17 11.17 -21.34
CA ARG A 158 -32.85 12.39 -22.09
C ARG A 158 -31.49 12.30 -22.77
N PHE A 159 -30.49 11.71 -22.11
CA PHE A 159 -29.17 11.51 -22.70
C PHE A 159 -29.22 10.57 -23.91
N ALA A 160 -29.94 9.44 -23.81
CA ALA A 160 -30.11 8.53 -24.93
C ALA A 160 -30.85 9.20 -26.11
N ALA A 161 -31.93 9.95 -25.82
CA ALA A 161 -32.68 10.69 -26.83
C ALA A 161 -31.79 11.74 -27.54
N LEU A 162 -30.94 12.45 -26.79
CA LEU A 162 -29.99 13.41 -27.34
C LEU A 162 -28.98 12.72 -28.28
N LEU A 163 -28.38 11.62 -27.86
CA LEU A 163 -27.43 10.87 -28.70
C LEU A 163 -28.09 10.34 -29.98
N GLN A 164 -29.32 9.84 -29.89
CA GLN A 164 -30.08 9.37 -31.06
C GLN A 164 -30.37 10.52 -32.04
N ALA A 165 -30.80 11.68 -31.55
CA ALA A 165 -31.07 12.85 -32.37
C ALA A 165 -29.81 13.38 -33.06
N MET A 166 -28.69 13.49 -32.33
CA MET A 166 -27.41 13.94 -32.88
C MET A 166 -26.87 12.98 -33.94
N ARG A 167 -26.93 11.68 -33.69
CA ARG A 167 -26.53 10.65 -34.65
C ARG A 167 -27.36 10.70 -35.94
N ALA A 168 -28.68 10.86 -35.82
CA ALA A 168 -29.57 10.99 -36.97
C ALA A 168 -29.25 12.25 -37.80
N GLY A 169 -28.93 13.36 -37.13
CA GLY A 169 -28.48 14.59 -37.79
C GLY A 169 -27.12 14.45 -38.50
N ALA A 170 -26.12 13.85 -37.84
CA ALA A 170 -24.80 13.61 -38.43
C ALA A 170 -24.85 12.70 -39.66
N GLY A 171 -25.73 11.69 -39.66
CA GLY A 171 -25.96 10.83 -40.82
C GLY A 171 -26.57 11.56 -42.03
N ALA A 172 -27.30 12.66 -41.82
CA ALA A 172 -27.89 13.45 -42.90
C ALA A 172 -26.87 14.38 -43.59
N GLU A 173 -25.85 14.86 -42.86
CA GLU A 173 -24.79 15.73 -43.42
C GLU A 173 -23.74 14.94 -44.24
N GLY A 174 -23.59 13.64 -43.99
CA GLY A 174 -22.63 12.76 -44.68
C GLY A 174 -23.13 12.12 -45.99
N ALA A 175 -24.35 12.42 -46.44
CA ALA A 175 -24.87 11.87 -47.70
C ALA A 175 -24.24 12.60 -48.92
N PRO A 176 -23.70 11.87 -49.92
CA PRO A 176 -23.12 12.48 -51.11
C PRO A 176 -24.22 13.17 -51.92
N GLY A 177 -24.33 14.49 -51.77
CA GLY A 177 -25.36 15.33 -52.40
C GLY A 177 -25.91 16.46 -51.53
N ALA A 178 -25.71 16.41 -50.20
CA ALA A 178 -26.13 17.48 -49.29
C ALA A 178 -25.14 18.66 -49.33
N THR A 179 -25.20 19.45 -50.39
CA THR A 179 -24.56 20.77 -50.43
C THR A 179 -25.28 21.68 -49.43
N PHE A 180 -24.63 21.99 -48.30
CA PHE A 180 -25.03 23.14 -47.50
C PHE A 180 -24.91 24.38 -48.38
N GLY A 181 -26.06 24.87 -48.84
CA GLY A 181 -26.17 26.13 -49.54
C GLY A 181 -25.51 27.22 -48.71
N ARG A 182 -24.42 27.77 -49.22
CA ARG A 182 -23.82 29.02 -48.76
C ARG A 182 -24.77 30.15 -49.16
N GLY A 183 -25.91 30.24 -48.51
CA GLY A 183 -26.93 31.26 -48.72
C GLY A 183 -27.12 32.06 -47.43
N GLY A 184 -26.75 33.33 -47.47
CA GLY A 184 -27.03 34.27 -46.38
C GLY A 184 -28.55 34.44 -46.19
N GLY A 185 -28.98 34.47 -44.94
CA GLY A 185 -30.37 34.71 -44.56
C GLY A 185 -30.61 34.32 -43.10
N GLY A 186 -30.89 35.31 -42.27
CA GLY A 186 -30.93 35.18 -40.80
C GLY A 186 -31.98 34.21 -40.24
N GLY A 187 -31.69 33.75 -39.02
CA GLY A 187 -32.71 33.31 -38.07
C GLY A 187 -33.04 31.81 -38.05
N ARG A 188 -32.20 30.99 -37.41
CA ARG A 188 -32.59 29.96 -36.42
C ARG A 188 -31.36 29.24 -35.85
N GLY A 189 -31.08 29.53 -34.58
CA GLY A 189 -30.40 28.65 -33.61
C GLY A 189 -29.09 28.00 -34.01
N ALA A 190 -27.98 28.75 -33.98
CA ALA A 190 -26.66 28.14 -33.83
C ALA A 190 -26.62 27.43 -32.47
N VAL A 191 -26.87 26.12 -32.45
CA VAL A 191 -26.87 25.36 -31.19
C VAL A 191 -25.41 25.20 -30.73
N PRO A 192 -25.05 25.71 -29.54
CA PRO A 192 -23.74 25.48 -28.97
C PRO A 192 -23.74 24.07 -28.36
N ILE A 193 -23.52 23.03 -29.16
CA ILE A 193 -23.67 21.64 -28.68
C ILE A 193 -22.34 21.14 -28.13
N ALA A 194 -22.03 21.59 -26.93
CA ALA A 194 -21.24 20.82 -25.97
C ALA A 194 -22.15 20.61 -24.76
N ALA A 195 -23.00 19.58 -24.82
CA ALA A 195 -23.86 19.23 -23.70
C ALA A 195 -23.08 18.29 -22.76
N VAL A 196 -22.55 18.84 -21.67
CA VAL A 196 -21.87 18.05 -20.63
C VAL A 196 -22.93 17.47 -19.69
N VAL A 197 -23.05 16.15 -19.71
CA VAL A 197 -23.95 15.39 -18.83
C VAL A 197 -23.11 14.68 -17.77
N ARG A 198 -23.48 14.89 -16.51
CA ARG A 198 -22.84 14.20 -15.39
C ARG A 198 -23.37 12.79 -15.27
N SER A 199 -22.55 11.91 -14.70
CA SER A 199 -23.00 10.58 -14.34
C SER A 199 -23.93 10.61 -13.14
N ALA A 200 -24.86 9.65 -13.09
CA ALA A 200 -25.79 9.47 -11.99
C ALA A 200 -25.02 9.32 -10.67
N PRO A 201 -25.52 9.90 -9.56
CA PRO A 201 -24.88 9.75 -8.27
C PRO A 201 -24.90 8.27 -7.86
N GLY A 202 -23.73 7.74 -7.57
CA GLY A 202 -23.54 6.44 -6.94
C GLY A 202 -23.11 6.61 -5.47
N PRO A 203 -23.10 5.54 -4.67
CA PRO A 203 -22.42 5.58 -3.38
C PRO A 203 -20.96 5.97 -3.60
N SER A 204 -20.38 6.74 -2.69
CA SER A 204 -18.98 7.15 -2.86
C SER A 204 -18.06 5.94 -2.76
N VAL A 205 -17.11 5.78 -3.70
CA VAL A 205 -16.07 4.75 -3.55
C VAL A 205 -15.22 4.98 -2.30
N MET A 206 -15.25 6.20 -1.76
CA MET A 206 -14.55 6.59 -0.54
C MET A 206 -15.12 5.91 0.71
N VAL A 207 -16.38 5.46 0.68
CA VAL A 207 -17.06 4.77 1.78
C VAL A 207 -17.09 3.26 1.60
N ASP A 208 -16.39 2.72 0.59
CA ASP A 208 -16.29 1.28 0.39
C ASP A 208 -15.57 0.62 1.59
N PRO A 209 -16.22 -0.33 2.29
CA PRO A 209 -15.68 -0.91 3.51
C PRO A 209 -14.40 -1.70 3.25
N LEU A 210 -14.27 -2.37 2.09
CA LEU A 210 -13.07 -3.15 1.78
C LEU A 210 -11.87 -2.24 1.54
N MET A 211 -12.05 -1.12 0.85
CA MET A 211 -11.01 -0.11 0.66
C MET A 211 -10.60 0.52 2.00
N ILE A 212 -11.57 0.87 2.86
CA ILE A 212 -11.27 1.42 4.20
C ILE A 212 -10.49 0.41 5.05
N ILE A 213 -10.94 -0.85 5.10
CA ILE A 213 -10.24 -1.91 5.83
C ILE A 213 -8.82 -2.09 5.27
N SER A 214 -8.67 -2.11 3.95
CA SER A 214 -7.35 -2.21 3.31
C SER A 214 -6.41 -1.08 3.75
N LEU A 215 -6.90 0.16 3.81
CA LEU A 215 -6.14 1.31 4.30
C LEU A 215 -5.79 1.20 5.78
N LEU A 216 -6.76 0.82 6.62
CA LEU A 216 -6.57 0.66 8.06
C LEU A 216 -5.57 -0.46 8.41
N VAL A 217 -5.45 -1.48 7.57
CA VAL A 217 -4.46 -2.56 7.76
C VAL A 217 -3.08 -2.15 7.24
N THR A 218 -3.02 -1.55 6.05
CA THR A 218 -1.73 -1.30 5.36
C THR A 218 -1.02 -0.04 5.84
N ALA A 219 -1.73 1.04 6.14
CA ALA A 219 -1.10 2.29 6.56
C ALA A 219 -0.34 2.15 7.90
N PRO A 220 -0.93 1.59 8.99
CA PRO A 220 -0.20 1.38 10.24
C PRO A 220 0.99 0.45 10.08
N LEU A 221 0.90 -0.56 9.20
CA LEU A 221 1.99 -1.50 8.95
C LEU A 221 3.26 -0.78 8.46
N VAL A 222 3.13 0.21 7.58
CA VAL A 222 4.27 1.05 7.14
C VAL A 222 4.90 1.76 8.33
N PHE A 223 4.10 2.44 9.13
CA PHE A 223 4.59 3.19 10.28
C PHE A 223 5.25 2.27 11.31
N ILE A 224 4.66 1.10 11.57
CA ILE A 224 5.22 0.07 12.45
C ILE A 224 6.57 -0.40 11.89
N ILE A 225 6.65 -0.82 10.63
CA ILE A 225 7.90 -1.31 10.04
C ILE A 225 9.00 -0.25 10.09
N LEU A 226 8.69 1.00 9.72
CA LEU A 226 9.64 2.12 9.78
C LEU A 226 10.07 2.43 11.22
N TYR A 227 9.13 2.39 12.17
CA TYR A 227 9.40 2.58 13.59
C TYR A 227 10.35 1.50 14.12
N PHE A 228 10.08 0.23 13.83
CA PHE A 228 10.94 -0.89 14.25
C PHE A 228 12.32 -0.85 13.58
N ALA A 229 12.38 -0.57 12.28
CA ALA A 229 13.65 -0.46 11.55
C ALA A 229 14.53 0.67 12.10
N ARG A 230 13.94 1.82 12.45
CA ARG A 230 14.68 2.98 12.95
C ARG A 230 14.99 2.91 14.44
N LYS A 231 13.99 2.65 15.27
CA LYS A 231 14.12 2.69 16.74
C LYS A 231 14.67 1.38 17.30
N GLY A 232 14.26 0.24 16.76
CA GLY A 232 14.75 -1.07 17.20
C GLY A 232 16.26 -1.19 17.00
N ALA A 233 16.75 -0.92 15.78
CA ALA A 233 18.17 -1.02 15.46
C ALA A 233 19.04 -0.05 16.27
N ARG A 234 18.60 1.21 16.42
CA ARG A 234 19.36 2.25 17.15
C ARG A 234 19.31 2.11 18.66
N GLY A 235 18.26 1.49 19.19
CA GLY A 235 18.09 1.27 20.62
C GLY A 235 18.77 -0.01 21.13
N LEU A 236 19.25 -0.87 20.22
CA LEU A 236 19.89 -2.12 20.60
C LEU A 236 21.26 -1.87 21.23
N ARG A 237 21.43 -2.28 22.48
CA ARG A 237 22.71 -2.28 23.21
C ARG A 237 22.65 -3.30 24.34
N TYR A 238 23.81 -3.74 24.78
CA TYR A 238 23.95 -4.72 25.85
C TYR A 238 24.67 -4.07 27.01
N ALA A 239 24.38 -4.47 28.23
CA ALA A 239 25.18 -4.10 29.39
C ALA A 239 25.42 -5.32 30.27
N VAL A 240 26.61 -5.40 30.84
CA VAL A 240 26.98 -6.43 31.81
C VAL A 240 27.23 -5.72 33.12
N GLY A 241 26.59 -6.19 34.19
CA GLY A 241 26.78 -5.62 35.52
C GLY A 241 26.50 -6.66 36.61
N PRO A 242 26.51 -6.25 37.88
CA PRO A 242 26.40 -7.16 39.02
C PRO A 242 25.09 -7.95 39.08
N GLN A 243 24.02 -7.39 38.50
CA GLN A 243 22.72 -8.05 38.48
C GLN A 243 22.62 -9.12 37.39
N GLY A 244 23.40 -9.02 36.32
CA GLY A 244 23.26 -9.86 35.13
C GLY A 244 23.61 -9.16 33.82
N VAL A 245 23.15 -9.76 32.73
CA VAL A 245 23.21 -9.17 31.39
C VAL A 245 21.90 -8.44 31.10
N VAL A 246 22.00 -7.17 30.74
CA VAL A 246 20.87 -6.34 30.32
C VAL A 246 20.89 -6.19 28.81
N VAL A 247 19.75 -6.47 28.17
CA VAL A 247 19.53 -6.18 26.75
C VAL A 247 18.57 -5.00 26.66
N TYR A 248 19.05 -3.90 26.09
CA TYR A 248 18.23 -2.75 25.72
C TYR A 248 17.87 -2.89 24.25
N HIS A 249 16.59 -2.74 23.92
CA HIS A 249 16.13 -2.65 22.54
C HIS A 249 14.92 -1.69 22.45
N LEU A 250 13.70 -2.21 22.43
CA LEU A 250 12.46 -1.46 22.59
C LEU A 250 12.00 -1.35 24.05
N GLY A 251 12.68 -2.08 24.93
CA GLY A 251 12.56 -2.02 26.38
C GLY A 251 13.86 -2.49 27.02
N ARG A 252 13.83 -2.67 28.33
CA ARG A 252 14.95 -3.23 29.12
C ARG A 252 14.61 -4.66 29.52
N LYS A 253 15.42 -5.63 29.09
CA LYS A 253 15.31 -7.03 29.52
C LYS A 253 16.54 -7.42 30.32
N VAL A 254 16.35 -7.85 31.57
CA VAL A 254 17.44 -8.29 32.46
C VAL A 254 17.48 -9.80 32.51
N TYR A 255 18.65 -10.37 32.25
CA TYR A 255 18.98 -11.79 32.43
C TYR A 255 19.88 -11.91 33.65
N ARG A 256 19.26 -12.20 34.79
CA ARG A 256 19.96 -12.22 36.07
C ARG A 256 20.91 -13.40 36.18
N TRP A 257 22.04 -13.22 36.87
CA TRP A 257 23.06 -14.28 36.98
C TRP A 257 22.54 -15.60 37.56
N ASP A 258 21.60 -15.56 38.50
CA ASP A 258 20.97 -16.75 39.08
C ASP A 258 20.18 -17.57 38.05
N ALA A 259 19.71 -16.93 36.98
CA ALA A 259 19.00 -17.56 35.87
C ALA A 259 19.92 -17.96 34.70
N VAL A 260 21.17 -17.48 34.65
CA VAL A 260 22.14 -17.75 33.59
C VAL A 260 22.98 -18.98 33.95
N ARG A 261 22.87 -20.04 33.14
CA ARG A 261 23.59 -21.30 33.33
C ARG A 261 24.92 -21.32 32.61
N ASP A 262 24.94 -20.82 31.38
CA ASP A 262 26.13 -20.79 30.55
C ASP A 262 26.15 -19.53 29.67
N VAL A 263 27.34 -19.04 29.39
CA VAL A 263 27.58 -17.96 28.42
C VAL A 263 28.77 -18.39 27.60
N ARG A 264 28.56 -18.59 26.30
CA ARG A 264 29.60 -19.03 25.39
C ARG A 264 29.63 -18.21 24.11
N ARG A 265 30.84 -18.08 23.57
CA ARG A 265 31.07 -17.53 22.24
C ARG A 265 30.64 -18.55 21.18
N VAL A 266 30.04 -18.05 20.10
CA VAL A 266 29.66 -18.84 18.92
C VAL A 266 30.39 -18.26 17.72
N ASP A 267 31.43 -18.98 17.29
CA ASP A 267 32.26 -18.61 16.14
C ASP A 267 31.78 -19.26 14.84
N GLU A 268 30.97 -20.30 14.93
CA GLU A 268 30.44 -21.01 13.77
C GLU A 268 29.15 -20.38 13.22
N PRO A 269 28.96 -20.32 11.89
CA PRO A 269 27.73 -19.84 11.30
C PRO A 269 26.53 -20.65 11.79
N LEU A 270 25.45 -19.95 12.15
CA LEU A 270 24.22 -20.60 12.57
C LEU A 270 23.44 -21.13 11.35
N PRO A 271 23.31 -22.45 11.16
CA PRO A 271 22.53 -22.97 10.05
C PRO A 271 21.04 -22.74 10.28
N ARG A 272 20.33 -22.32 9.22
CA ARG A 272 18.85 -22.28 9.16
C ARG A 272 18.21 -21.50 10.31
N VAL A 273 18.55 -20.22 10.44
CA VAL A 273 17.91 -19.32 11.42
C VAL A 273 16.57 -18.83 10.86
N TRP A 274 15.47 -19.22 11.51
CA TRP A 274 14.12 -18.84 11.12
C TRP A 274 13.43 -18.05 12.23
N ARG A 275 12.72 -16.98 11.85
CA ARG A 275 11.91 -16.21 12.78
C ARG A 275 10.61 -16.94 13.08
N LEU A 276 10.33 -17.16 14.36
CA LEU A 276 9.03 -17.61 14.85
C LEU A 276 8.15 -16.42 15.22
N MET A 277 8.68 -15.49 16.03
CA MET A 277 7.97 -14.29 16.47
C MET A 277 8.92 -13.08 16.55
N GLY A 278 8.40 -11.87 16.28
CA GLY A 278 9.14 -10.62 16.43
C GLY A 278 9.64 -10.01 15.12
N ALA A 279 10.77 -9.32 15.17
CA ALA A 279 11.36 -8.59 14.06
C ALA A 279 12.56 -9.35 13.46
N ALA A 280 12.53 -9.56 12.15
CA ALA A 280 13.68 -9.99 11.34
C ALA A 280 13.83 -9.00 10.18
N LEU A 281 14.18 -7.77 10.53
CA LEU A 281 14.43 -6.71 9.57
C LEU A 281 15.92 -6.70 9.25
N PRO A 282 16.33 -6.29 8.04
CA PRO A 282 17.75 -6.17 7.76
C PRO A 282 18.41 -5.19 8.74
N GLY A 283 19.44 -5.67 9.45
CA GLY A 283 20.11 -4.87 10.48
C GLY A 283 19.43 -4.87 11.85
N TYR A 284 18.33 -5.62 12.04
CA TYR A 284 17.66 -5.74 13.34
C TYR A 284 16.87 -7.06 13.47
N TYR A 285 17.36 -7.93 14.33
CA TYR A 285 16.77 -9.21 14.71
C TYR A 285 16.41 -9.17 16.19
N ALA A 286 15.12 -9.24 16.51
CA ALA A 286 14.64 -9.20 17.88
C ALA A 286 13.38 -10.06 18.04
N GLY A 287 13.42 -11.08 18.89
CA GLY A 287 12.26 -11.94 19.17
C GLY A 287 12.62 -13.41 19.28
N ASP A 288 11.66 -14.28 18.99
CA ASP A 288 11.82 -15.73 19.07
C ASP A 288 12.17 -16.29 17.70
N PHE A 289 13.27 -17.05 17.66
CA PHE A 289 13.80 -17.69 16.47
C PHE A 289 14.05 -19.16 16.75
N THR A 290 14.25 -19.94 15.70
CA THR A 290 14.80 -21.29 15.76
C THR A 290 16.06 -21.35 14.90
N ALA A 291 17.09 -22.05 15.36
CA ALA A 291 18.31 -22.26 14.58
C ALA A 291 18.77 -23.71 14.71
N GLY A 292 18.76 -24.45 13.60
CA GLY A 292 19.17 -25.85 13.45
C GLY A 292 19.31 -26.65 14.77
N PRO A 293 20.53 -27.04 15.16
CA PRO A 293 20.77 -27.85 16.37
C PRO A 293 20.61 -27.07 17.68
N LEU A 294 20.55 -25.73 17.65
CA LEU A 294 20.33 -24.92 18.84
C LEU A 294 18.86 -24.89 19.26
N GLY A 295 17.92 -25.21 18.36
CA GLY A 295 16.49 -25.17 18.62
C GLY A 295 15.97 -23.74 18.80
N SER A 296 14.96 -23.57 19.65
CA SER A 296 14.34 -22.26 19.92
C SER A 296 15.25 -21.37 20.77
N LEU A 297 15.40 -20.12 20.35
CA LEU A 297 16.22 -19.11 21.02
C LEU A 297 15.66 -17.70 20.83
N LYS A 298 15.85 -16.86 21.85
CA LYS A 298 15.60 -15.42 21.76
C LYS A 298 16.78 -14.75 21.09
N VAL A 299 16.55 -13.95 20.06
CA VAL A 299 17.60 -13.20 19.36
C VAL A 299 17.47 -11.73 19.71
N TYR A 300 18.60 -11.07 19.95
CA TYR A 300 18.74 -9.61 19.93
C TYR A 300 20.05 -9.25 19.24
N ALA A 301 20.01 -9.01 17.93
CA ALA A 301 21.22 -8.84 17.13
C ALA A 301 21.01 -7.85 15.97
N THR A 302 22.08 -7.19 15.52
CA THR A 302 22.08 -6.45 14.23
C THR A 302 22.55 -7.32 13.06
N ARG A 303 23.31 -8.39 13.35
CA ARG A 303 23.77 -9.38 12.38
C ARG A 303 23.69 -10.79 12.97
N LEU A 304 23.31 -11.77 12.14
CA LEU A 304 23.30 -13.20 12.50
C LEU A 304 24.57 -13.93 12.03
N LYS A 305 25.67 -13.19 11.91
CA LYS A 305 26.98 -13.73 11.51
C LYS A 305 27.91 -13.74 12.73
N PRO A 306 28.69 -14.81 12.92
CA PRO A 306 29.74 -14.88 13.93
C PRO A 306 30.74 -13.71 13.86
N PRO A 307 31.44 -13.41 14.98
CA PRO A 307 31.24 -14.01 16.30
C PRO A 307 29.95 -13.51 16.97
N LEU A 308 29.29 -14.39 17.71
CA LEU A 308 28.06 -14.14 18.47
C LEU A 308 28.24 -14.62 19.91
N VAL A 309 27.35 -14.20 20.83
CA VAL A 309 27.30 -14.72 22.20
C VAL A 309 25.99 -15.45 22.41
N LEU A 310 26.07 -16.69 22.87
CA LEU A 310 24.94 -17.52 23.26
C LEU A 310 24.92 -17.66 24.78
N MET A 311 23.81 -17.24 25.37
CA MET A 311 23.55 -17.36 26.79
C MET A 311 22.46 -18.40 27.01
N GLU A 312 22.77 -19.46 27.75
CA GLU A 312 21.80 -20.45 28.18
C GLU A 312 21.22 -20.04 29.53
N THR A 313 19.91 -19.82 29.57
CA THR A 313 19.19 -19.43 30.78
C THR A 313 18.22 -20.52 31.20
N ARG A 314 17.70 -20.44 32.43
CA ARG A 314 16.62 -21.32 32.89
C ARG A 314 15.36 -21.27 32.00
N LEU A 315 15.14 -20.16 31.30
CA LEU A 315 13.99 -19.91 30.42
C LEU A 315 14.27 -20.24 28.95
N GLY A 316 15.48 -20.69 28.62
CA GLY A 316 15.91 -20.99 27.25
C GLY A 316 17.14 -20.22 26.81
N LYS A 317 17.43 -20.28 25.51
CA LYS A 317 18.65 -19.74 24.91
C LYS A 317 18.44 -18.30 24.45
N VAL A 318 19.46 -17.47 24.60
CA VAL A 318 19.48 -16.07 24.18
C VAL A 318 20.72 -15.82 23.36
N LEU A 319 20.56 -15.32 22.15
CA LEU A 319 21.64 -15.01 21.22
C LEU A 319 21.74 -13.50 21.03
N ILE A 320 22.93 -12.96 21.25
CA ILE A 320 23.24 -11.54 21.10
C ILE A 320 24.47 -11.35 20.21
N SER A 321 24.60 -10.15 19.65
CA SER A 321 25.73 -9.78 18.78
C SER A 321 26.40 -8.49 19.28
N PRO A 322 27.17 -8.52 20.37
CA PRO A 322 28.01 -7.36 20.73
C PRO A 322 29.08 -7.13 19.66
N GLU A 323 29.48 -5.88 19.49
CA GLU A 323 30.56 -5.48 18.59
C GLU A 323 31.91 -6.00 19.10
N ASP A 324 32.15 -5.83 20.40
CA ASP A 324 33.29 -6.39 21.12
C ASP A 324 32.86 -7.63 21.92
N VAL A 325 32.99 -8.80 21.29
CA VAL A 325 32.64 -10.09 21.91
C VAL A 325 33.60 -10.44 23.04
N ASP A 326 34.89 -10.16 22.87
CA ASP A 326 35.92 -10.55 23.84
C ASP A 326 35.82 -9.69 25.11
N GLY A 327 35.64 -8.38 24.95
CA GLY A 327 35.34 -7.49 26.08
C GLY A 327 34.02 -7.86 26.77
N PHE A 328 32.99 -8.25 26.01
CA PHE A 328 31.74 -8.74 26.60
C PHE A 328 31.97 -9.99 27.47
N MET A 329 32.73 -10.97 26.96
CA MET A 329 33.04 -12.20 27.69
C MET A 329 33.91 -11.94 28.93
N ALA A 330 34.86 -10.99 28.85
CA ALA A 330 35.66 -10.58 30.00
C ALA A 330 34.79 -9.93 31.10
N ALA A 331 33.89 -9.03 30.72
CA ALA A 331 32.95 -8.41 31.66
C ALA A 331 32.01 -9.44 32.32
N VAL A 332 31.57 -10.45 31.55
CA VAL A 332 30.81 -11.58 32.07
C VAL A 332 31.63 -12.37 33.09
N ALA A 333 32.90 -12.68 32.80
CA ALA A 333 33.76 -13.42 33.72
C ALA A 333 34.04 -12.66 35.03
N GLU A 334 34.14 -11.33 34.96
CA GLU A 334 34.33 -10.46 36.13
C GLU A 334 33.09 -10.36 37.02
N HIS A 335 31.92 -10.14 36.42
CA HIS A 335 30.69 -9.83 37.16
C HIS A 335 29.85 -11.06 37.51
N ARG A 336 30.06 -12.17 36.80
CA ARG A 336 29.36 -13.41 37.10
C ARG A 336 29.93 -13.94 38.42
N PRO A 337 29.10 -14.09 39.47
CA PRO A 337 29.58 -14.68 40.71
C PRO A 337 30.12 -16.08 40.41
N SER A 338 31.34 -16.35 40.87
CA SER A 338 31.92 -17.68 40.88
C SER A 338 30.95 -18.61 41.59
N GLY A 339 30.19 -19.38 40.83
CA GLY A 339 29.29 -20.38 41.40
C GLY A 339 30.10 -21.46 42.11
N PRO A 340 29.53 -22.14 43.12
CA PRO A 340 30.09 -23.38 43.65
C PRO A 340 30.21 -24.47 42.56
#